data_AF-A0A923MSE9-F1
#
_entry.id   AF-A0A923MSE9-F1
#
_cell.length_a   1.000
_cell.length_b   1.000
_cell.length_c   1.000
_cell.angle_alpha   90.00
_cell.angle_beta   90.00
_cell.angle_gamma   90.00
#
_symmetry.space_group_name_H-M   'P 1'
#
loop_
_entity.id
_entity.type
_entity.pdbx_description
1 polymer ?
#
loop_
_entity_poly.entity_id
_entity_poly.type
_entity_poly.pdbx_seq_one_letter_code
_entity_poly.pdbx_strand_id
1 'polypeptide(L)'
;MLDEILQKHKIKSNDLAAIDRLFGGADGYYWYHTLRHMCPKNAIMTWRSEDEMRAAVQDHENETAAEDEVKPQVLQDAHVAAIVKLLSVRG
;
A
#
# COMPACT_ATOMS: atom_id res chain seq x y z
N MET A 1 0.03 -9.41 8.07
CA MET A 1 1.04 -8.96 7.08
C MET A 1 1.33 -7.46 7.14
N LEU A 2 0.42 -6.54 6.75
CA LEU A 2 0.73 -5.09 6.78
C LEU A 2 0.92 -4.54 8.20
N ASP A 3 0.06 -4.93 9.15
CA ASP A 3 0.24 -4.57 10.57
C ASP A 3 1.56 -5.15 11.14
N GLU A 4 2.00 -6.31 10.65
CA GLU A 4 3.28 -6.93 11.05
C GLU A 4 4.48 -6.15 10.47
N ILE A 5 4.34 -5.59 9.26
CA ILE A 5 5.35 -4.69 8.69
C ILE A 5 5.51 -3.46 9.60
N LEU A 6 4.41 -2.83 10.04
CA LEU A 6 4.49 -1.71 10.98
C LEU A 6 5.18 -2.13 12.29
N GLN A 7 4.81 -3.28 12.85
CA GLN A 7 5.43 -3.82 14.07
C GLN A 7 6.94 -4.09 13.90
N LYS A 8 7.37 -4.69 12.78
CA LYS A 8 8.79 -4.91 12.46
C LYS A 8 9.57 -3.61 12.41
N HIS A 9 8.96 -2.55 11.88
CA HIS A 9 9.54 -1.21 11.82
C HIS A 9 9.34 -0.38 13.10
N LYS A 10 8.71 -0.94 14.14
CA LYS A 10 8.36 -0.26 15.41
C LYS A 10 7.50 0.99 15.21
N ILE A 11 6.71 1.01 14.14
CA ILE A 11 5.81 2.11 13.80
C ILE A 11 4.43 1.79 14.40
N LYS A 12 3.83 2.79 15.05
CA LYS A 12 2.45 2.68 15.53
C LYS A 12 1.49 3.01 14.39
N SER A 13 0.32 2.36 14.37
CA SER A 13 -0.71 2.59 13.35
C SER A 13 -1.26 4.02 13.32
N ASN A 14 -1.06 4.80 14.38
CA ASN A 14 -1.46 6.20 14.46
C ASN A 14 -0.33 7.19 14.14
N ASP A 15 0.87 6.72 13.76
CA ASP A 15 1.99 7.57 13.36
C ASP A 15 2.00 7.76 11.84
N LEU A 16 1.12 8.65 11.37
CA LEU A 16 0.89 8.95 9.95
C LEU A 16 2.20 9.28 9.23
N ALA A 17 3.03 10.13 9.83
CA ALA A 17 4.28 10.60 9.23
C ALA A 17 5.32 9.48 9.10
N ALA A 18 5.37 8.56 10.06
CA ALA A 18 6.24 7.40 9.96
C ALA A 18 5.75 6.42 8.89
N ILE A 19 4.43 6.23 8.76
CA ILE A 19 3.84 5.38 7.72
C ILE A 19 4.10 5.99 6.34
N ASP A 20 3.87 7.29 6.15
CA ASP A 20 4.19 8.02 4.92
C ASP A 20 5.63 7.74 4.49
N ARG A 21 6.60 7.97 5.38
CA ARG A 21 8.02 7.72 5.10
C ARG A 21 8.32 6.26 4.76
N LEU A 22 7.63 5.32 5.41
CA LEU A 22 7.83 3.90 5.17
C LEU A 22 7.29 3.48 3.78
N PHE A 23 6.18 4.08 3.34
CA PHE A 23 5.47 3.75 2.11
C PHE A 23 5.79 4.70 0.94
N GLY A 24 6.95 5.36 0.97
CA GLY A 24 7.49 6.11 -0.18
C GLY A 24 7.35 7.63 -0.12
N GLY A 25 6.95 8.19 1.03
CA GLY A 25 6.91 9.63 1.28
C GLY A 25 5.49 10.18 1.36
N ALA A 26 5.27 11.35 0.76
CA ALA A 26 3.94 11.97 0.73
C ALA A 26 2.92 11.00 0.13
N ASP A 27 1.73 10.91 0.74
CA ASP A 27 0.67 9.94 0.39
C ASP A 27 1.02 8.46 0.66
N GLY A 28 2.14 8.15 1.32
CA GLY A 28 2.46 6.76 1.67
C GLY A 28 1.42 6.12 2.61
N TYR A 29 0.87 6.89 3.56
CA TYR A 29 -0.23 6.45 4.42
C TYR A 29 -1.51 6.12 3.64
N TYR A 30 -1.79 6.87 2.57
CA TYR A 30 -2.90 6.59 1.67
C TYR A 30 -2.77 5.18 1.09
N TRP A 31 -1.63 4.88 0.48
CA TRP A 31 -1.39 3.58 -0.16
C TRP A 31 -1.30 2.42 0.84
N TYR A 32 -0.79 2.66 2.05
CA TYR A 32 -0.88 1.69 3.14
C TYR A 32 -2.35 1.32 3.45
N HIS A 33 -3.24 2.31 3.51
CA HIS A 33 -4.67 2.09 3.72
C HIS A 33 -5.33 1.37 2.55
N THR A 34 -5.05 1.77 1.31
CA THR A 34 -5.52 1.10 0.09
C THR A 34 -5.16 -0.38 0.12
N LEU A 35 -3.89 -0.72 0.38
CA LEU A 35 -3.44 -2.11 0.49
C LEU A 35 -4.14 -2.88 1.62
N ARG A 36 -4.45 -2.22 2.73
CA ARG A 36 -5.20 -2.82 3.84
C ARG A 36 -6.65 -3.10 3.50
N HIS A 37 -7.28 -2.28 2.65
CA HIS A 37 -8.62 -2.54 2.14
C HIS A 37 -8.64 -3.69 1.12
N MET A 38 -7.63 -3.74 0.24
CA MET A 38 -7.49 -4.82 -0.73
C MET A 38 -7.20 -6.18 -0.08
N CYS A 39 -6.54 -6.20 1.08
CA CYS A 39 -6.11 -7.43 1.75
C CYS A 39 -6.92 -7.71 3.04
N PRO A 40 -7.97 -8.56 2.98
CA PRO A 40 -8.72 -8.97 4.15
C PRO A 40 -7.82 -9.59 5.24
N LYS A 41 -8.21 -9.45 6.51
CA LYS A 41 -7.43 -9.92 7.69
C LYS A 41 -6.93 -11.37 7.63
N ASN A 42 -7.58 -12.23 6.86
CA ASN A 42 -7.25 -13.67 6.75
C ASN A 42 -6.87 -14.09 5.32
N ALA A 43 -6.61 -13.14 4.43
CA ALA A 43 -6.22 -13.43 3.05
C ALA A 43 -4.72 -13.15 2.85
N ILE A 44 -4.11 -13.91 1.95
CA ILE A 44 -2.77 -13.64 1.45
C ILE A 44 -2.91 -13.24 -0.01
N MET A 45 -2.51 -12.02 -0.34
CA MET A 45 -2.40 -11.57 -1.72
C MET A 45 -0.97 -11.82 -2.22
N THR A 46 -0.86 -12.35 -3.43
CA THR A 46 0.42 -12.57 -4.11
C THR A 46 0.32 -12.07 -5.54
N TRP A 47 1.34 -11.35 -5.99
CA TRP A 47 1.47 -10.91 -7.38
C TRP A 47 2.71 -11.56 -8.01
N ARG A 48 2.67 -11.79 -9.32
CA ARG A 48 3.77 -12.43 -10.06
C ARG A 48 4.84 -11.42 -10.47
N SER A 49 4.50 -10.13 -10.48
CA SER A 49 5.41 -9.04 -10.86
C SER A 49 5.05 -7.74 -10.16
N GLU A 50 6.01 -6.80 -10.16
CA GLU A 50 5.79 -5.43 -9.70
C GLU A 50 4.71 -4.72 -10.53
N ASP A 51 4.70 -4.90 -11.85
CA ASP A 51 3.70 -4.31 -12.74
C ASP A 51 2.29 -4.80 -12.44
N GLU A 52 2.13 -6.11 -12.17
CA GLU A 52 0.85 -6.69 -11.78
C GLU A 52 0.35 -6.13 -10.44
N MET A 53 1.25 -5.96 -9.46
CA MET A 53 0.91 -5.33 -8.19
C MET A 53 0.52 -3.86 -8.40
N ARG A 54 1.29 -3.11 -9.18
CA ARG A 54 1.01 -1.71 -9.51
C ARG A 54 -0.35 -1.56 -10.15
N ALA A 55 -0.65 -2.37 -11.17
CA ALA A 55 -1.93 -2.36 -11.87
C ALA A 55 -3.08 -2.68 -10.91
N ALA A 56 -2.97 -3.75 -10.12
CA ALA A 56 -4.03 -4.15 -9.18
C ALA A 56 -4.33 -3.05 -8.14
N VAL A 57 -3.30 -2.40 -7.59
CA VAL A 57 -3.47 -1.32 -6.61
C VAL A 57 -4.09 -0.08 -7.26
N GLN A 58 -3.64 0.29 -8.45
CA GLN A 58 -4.18 1.43 -9.18
C GLN A 58 -5.62 1.18 -9.65
N ASP A 59 -5.98 -0.04 -10.05
CA ASP A 59 -7.33 -0.39 -10.47
C ASP A 59 -8.32 -0.31 -9.30
N HIS A 60 -7.94 -0.79 -8.12
CA HIS A 60 -8.77 -0.66 -6.92
C HIS A 60 -8.99 0.81 -6.53
N GLU A 61 -7.95 1.63 -6.64
CA GLU A 61 -8.05 3.08 -6.44
C GLU A 61 -8.98 3.73 -7.48
N ASN A 62 -8.83 3.37 -8.75
CA ASN A 62 -9.66 3.91 -9.83
C ASN A 62 -11.14 3.56 -9.65
N GLU A 63 -11.44 2.33 -9.21
CA GLU A 63 -12.79 1.88 -8.90
C GLU A 63 -13.38 2.68 -7.73
N THR A 64 -12.64 2.78 -6.62
CA THR A 64 -13.09 3.54 -5.44
C THR A 64 -13.31 5.02 -5.76
N ALA A 65 -12.37 5.64 -6.50
CA ALA A 65 -12.49 7.04 -6.90
C ALA A 65 -13.68 7.27 -7.85
N ALA A 66 -13.98 6.32 -8.74
CA ALA A 66 -15.14 6.39 -9.61
C ALA A 66 -16.46 6.28 -8.84
N GLU A 67 -16.54 5.39 -7.84
CA GLU A 67 -17.70 5.28 -6.94
C GLU A 67 -17.94 6.57 -6.13
N ASP A 68 -16.86 7.21 -5.69
CA ASP A 68 -16.90 8.45 -4.91
C ASP A 68 -17.03 9.72 -5.80
N GLU A 69 -17.10 9.59 -7.12
CA GLU A 69 -17.10 10.69 -8.11
C GLU A 69 -15.91 11.66 -7.96
N VAL A 70 -14.76 11.16 -7.54
CA VAL A 70 -13.51 11.92 -7.36
C VAL A 70 -12.44 11.52 -8.36
N LYS A 71 -11.40 12.35 -8.50
CA LYS A 71 -10.23 12.02 -9.31
C LYS A 71 -9.36 10.99 -8.56
N PRO A 72 -8.94 9.89 -9.21
CA PRO A 72 -8.08 8.90 -8.56
C PRO A 72 -6.70 9.48 -8.23
N GLN A 73 -6.16 9.03 -7.10
CA GLN A 73 -4.76 9.23 -6.75
C GLN A 73 -3.87 8.37 -7.66
N VAL A 74 -2.67 8.85 -7.97
CA VAL A 74 -1.74 8.13 -8.85
C VAL A 74 -0.64 7.46 -8.05
N LEU A 75 -0.52 6.14 -8.19
CA LEU A 75 0.53 5.36 -7.55
C LEU A 75 1.89 5.66 -8.20
N GLN A 76 2.70 6.46 -7.50
CA GLN A 76 4.03 6.89 -7.91
C GLN A 76 5.07 5.76 -7.77
N ASP A 77 6.15 5.85 -8.55
CA ASP A 77 7.24 4.85 -8.53
C ASP A 77 7.90 4.73 -7.16
N ALA A 78 7.98 5.83 -6.40
CA ALA A 78 8.50 5.81 -5.02
C ALA A 78 7.65 4.92 -4.09
N HIS A 79 6.32 4.95 -4.26
CA HIS A 79 5.40 4.11 -3.48
C HIS A 79 5.55 2.65 -3.89
N VAL A 80 5.58 2.37 -5.19
CA VAL A 80 5.77 1.02 -5.73
C VAL A 80 7.06 0.41 -5.20
N ALA A 81 8.19 1.13 -5.31
CA ALA A 81 9.48 0.66 -4.83
C ALA A 81 9.48 0.38 -3.31
N ALA A 82 8.83 1.24 -2.52
CA ALA A 82 8.68 1.04 -1.08
C ALA A 82 7.84 -0.22 -0.77
N ILE A 83 6.69 -0.38 -1.41
CA ILE A 83 5.78 -1.53 -1.23
C ILE A 83 6.49 -2.82 -1.62
N VAL A 84 7.11 -2.87 -2.80
CA VAL A 84 7.87 -4.05 -3.27
C VAL A 84 8.96 -4.41 -2.28
N LYS A 85 9.72 -3.42 -1.78
CA LYS A 85 10.74 -3.66 -0.77
C LYS A 85 10.15 -4.26 0.50
N LEU A 86 9.06 -3.70 1.03
CA LEU A 86 8.42 -4.18 2.28
C LEU A 86 7.85 -5.59 2.14
N LEU A 87 7.25 -5.90 0.98
CA LEU A 87 6.67 -7.21 0.70
C LEU A 87 7.70 -8.27 0.33
N SER A 88 8.85 -7.86 -0.22
CA SER A 88 9.99 -8.75 -0.53
C SER A 88 10.78 -9.16 0.70
N VAL A 89 10.62 -8.46 1.84
CA VAL A 89 11.18 -8.87 3.13
C VAL A 89 10.37 -10.08 3.64
N ARG A 90 10.67 -11.25 3.05
CA ARG A 90 10.41 -12.54 3.68
C ARG A 90 10.96 -12.50 5.11
N GLY A 91 10.16 -12.99 6.06
CA GLY A 91 10.60 -13.24 7.43
C GLY A 91 11.80 -14.18 7.48
#